data_AF-A0A3A0D212-F1
#
_entry.id   AF-A0A3A0D212-F1
#
_cell.length_a   1.000
_cell.length_b   1.000
_cell.length_c   1.000
_cell.angle_alpha   90.00
_cell.angle_beta   90.00
_cell.angle_gamma   90.00
#
_symmetry.space_group_name_H-M   'P 1'
#
loop_
_entity.id
_entity.type
_entity.pdbx_description
1 polymer ?
#
loop_
_entity_poly.entity_id
_entity_poly.type
_entity_poly.pdbx_seq_one_letter_code
_entity_poly.pdbx_strand_id
1 'polypeptide(L)'
;EAYYSLIASASNAWYPHYNAGKRQMKDGDFLLMDFAPDFGYYMSDVTRMWPVNGKFNAWQRELYDFYLGCYEAILKTIRVGVSAAAIKQEAVKIMDDLLAKAKFSKPHHQTAARNFVESYRSGANNPDTYLGHWVGMATHDVGTYTGPLKPGMVFTIEPALRVPEEKIYIRLEDVIVITATGADILSDFVPRDRARIEKIMAEKGILETYPAAESIK
;
A
#
# COMPACT_ATOMS: atom_id res chain seq x y z
N GLU A 1 -17.29 9.64 -0.81
CA GLU A 1 -16.25 8.59 -0.70
C GLU A 1 -16.25 7.86 -2.03
N ALA A 2 -15.07 7.63 -2.61
CA ALA A 2 -14.97 6.95 -3.90
C ALA A 2 -15.49 5.49 -3.84
N TYR A 3 -15.33 4.85 -2.69
CA TYR A 3 -15.74 3.47 -2.37
C TYR A 3 -15.97 3.35 -0.86
N TYR A 4 -16.47 2.20 -0.39
CA TYR A 4 -16.64 1.98 1.05
C TYR A 4 -15.29 2.04 1.77
N SER A 5 -15.17 2.90 2.76
CA SER A 5 -14.05 2.93 3.69
C SER A 5 -13.72 1.53 4.26
N LEU A 6 -12.48 1.08 4.08
CA LEU A 6 -11.98 -0.17 4.64
C LEU A 6 -11.06 0.13 5.82
N ILE A 7 -11.65 0.05 7.02
CA ILE A 7 -10.95 0.27 8.29
C ILE A 7 -10.78 -1.10 8.96
N ALA A 8 -9.65 -1.75 8.69
CA ALA A 8 -9.44 -3.15 9.00
C ALA A 8 -8.26 -3.36 9.96
N SER A 9 -8.57 -3.67 11.22
CA SER A 9 -7.57 -3.95 12.25
C SER A 9 -7.21 -5.44 12.34
N ALA A 10 -5.94 -5.76 12.58
CA ALA A 10 -5.42 -7.10 12.80
C ALA A 10 -5.87 -8.08 11.68
N SER A 11 -6.38 -9.25 12.07
CA SER A 11 -6.83 -10.29 11.12
C SER A 11 -7.99 -9.87 10.22
N ASN A 12 -8.67 -8.74 10.49
CA ASN A 12 -9.71 -8.25 9.57
C ASN A 12 -9.10 -7.76 8.26
N ALA A 13 -7.87 -7.24 8.28
CA ALA A 13 -7.17 -6.80 7.06
C ALA A 13 -6.91 -7.97 6.09
N TRP A 14 -6.94 -9.22 6.57
CA TRP A 14 -6.85 -10.41 5.72
C TRP A 14 -7.97 -10.48 4.66
N TYR A 15 -9.11 -9.85 4.93
CA TYR A 15 -10.25 -9.77 4.03
C TYR A 15 -10.16 -8.43 3.27
N PRO A 16 -9.71 -8.41 1.99
CA PRO A 16 -9.29 -7.17 1.32
C PRO A 16 -10.38 -6.11 1.15
N HIS A 17 -11.66 -6.48 1.26
CA HIS A 17 -12.82 -5.59 1.18
C HIS A 17 -13.61 -5.53 2.52
N TYR A 18 -12.93 -5.73 3.66
CA TYR A 18 -13.57 -5.61 4.97
C TYR A 18 -14.02 -4.17 5.23
N ASN A 19 -15.34 -3.94 5.26
CA ASN A 19 -15.94 -2.63 5.51
C ASN A 19 -16.87 -2.61 6.75
N ALA A 20 -16.88 -3.67 7.57
CA ALA A 20 -17.77 -3.73 8.71
C ALA A 20 -17.35 -2.79 9.86
N GLY A 21 -16.05 -2.56 10.05
CA GLY A 21 -15.51 -1.57 11.00
C GLY A 21 -15.88 -1.78 12.49
N LYS A 22 -16.26 -3.00 12.91
CA LYS A 22 -16.85 -3.24 14.25
C LYS A 22 -15.88 -3.73 15.32
N ARG A 23 -14.67 -4.17 14.94
CA ARG A 23 -13.72 -4.74 15.89
C ARG A 23 -13.06 -3.62 16.71
N GLN A 24 -13.10 -3.74 18.03
CA GLN A 24 -12.30 -2.89 18.89
C GLN A 24 -10.80 -3.16 18.64
N MET A 25 -10.08 -2.11 18.27
CA MET A 25 -8.63 -2.15 18.04
C MET A 25 -7.89 -2.34 19.36
N LYS A 26 -6.77 -3.08 19.33
CA LYS A 26 -5.95 -3.36 20.51
C LYS A 26 -4.54 -2.82 20.32
N ASP A 27 -3.89 -2.52 21.45
CA ASP A 27 -2.46 -2.24 21.48
C ASP A 27 -1.68 -3.38 20.77
N GLY A 28 -0.73 -3.00 19.92
CA GLY A 28 0.08 -3.91 19.12
C GLY A 28 -0.57 -4.43 17.83
N ASP A 29 -1.83 -4.08 17.54
CA ASP A 29 -2.45 -4.38 16.25
C ASP A 29 -1.87 -3.51 15.12
N PHE A 30 -1.88 -4.06 13.91
CA PHE A 30 -1.88 -3.23 12.70
C PHE A 30 -3.29 -2.79 12.34
N LEU A 31 -3.39 -1.62 11.73
CA LEU A 31 -4.59 -1.08 11.12
C LEU A 31 -4.31 -0.78 9.65
N LEU A 32 -5.10 -1.38 8.76
CA LEU A 32 -5.20 -0.98 7.37
C LEU A 32 -6.31 0.05 7.24
N MET A 33 -5.99 1.17 6.60
CA MET A 33 -6.96 2.18 6.17
C MET A 33 -6.84 2.29 4.66
N ASP A 34 -7.86 1.83 3.97
CA ASP A 34 -8.02 2.00 2.53
C ASP A 34 -9.26 2.85 2.31
N PHE A 35 -9.00 4.10 1.94
CA PHE A 35 -9.99 5.15 1.89
C PHE A 35 -9.47 6.36 1.10
N ALA A 36 -10.29 6.86 0.18
CA ALA A 36 -10.05 8.13 -0.46
C ALA A 36 -11.36 8.88 -0.79
N PRO A 37 -11.31 10.23 -0.88
CA PRO A 37 -12.44 11.02 -1.32
C PRO A 37 -12.66 10.90 -2.83
N ASP A 38 -13.86 11.28 -3.26
CA ASP A 38 -14.12 11.71 -4.63
C ASP A 38 -14.12 13.25 -4.69
N PHE A 39 -13.74 13.82 -5.83
CA PHE A 39 -13.81 15.27 -6.08
C PHE A 39 -14.18 15.53 -7.54
N GLY A 40 -15.28 16.26 -7.76
CA GLY A 40 -15.72 16.60 -9.12
C GLY A 40 -15.95 15.38 -10.02
N TYR A 41 -16.46 14.29 -9.45
CA TYR A 41 -16.65 12.97 -10.11
C TYR A 41 -15.37 12.17 -10.39
N TYR A 42 -14.19 12.65 -9.99
CA TYR A 42 -12.97 11.86 -10.03
C TYR A 42 -12.71 11.19 -8.68
N MET A 43 -12.24 9.96 -8.75
CA MET A 43 -11.95 9.10 -7.62
C MET A 43 -10.45 9.15 -7.34
N SER A 44 -10.09 8.93 -6.09
CA SER A 44 -8.75 8.57 -5.67
C SER A 44 -8.79 7.19 -5.04
N ASP A 45 -7.64 6.57 -4.82
CA ASP A 45 -7.53 5.29 -4.14
C ASP A 45 -6.22 5.24 -3.35
N VAL A 46 -6.31 5.11 -2.03
CA VAL A 46 -5.16 5.24 -1.13
C VAL A 46 -5.32 4.28 0.04
N THR A 47 -4.33 3.40 0.18
CA THR A 47 -4.18 2.51 1.33
C THR A 47 -2.96 2.91 2.15
N ARG A 48 -3.11 2.94 3.47
CA ARG A 48 -2.02 3.07 4.45
C ARG A 48 -2.13 2.05 5.58
N MET A 49 -0.98 1.72 6.15
CA MET A 49 -0.86 0.87 7.33
C MET A 49 -0.41 1.70 8.53
N TRP A 50 -1.02 1.44 9.68
CA TRP A 50 -0.79 2.18 10.92
C TRP A 50 -0.60 1.20 12.08
N PRO A 51 0.38 1.42 12.98
CA PRO A 51 0.41 0.74 14.27
C PRO A 51 -0.66 1.39 15.18
N VAL A 52 -1.62 0.61 15.69
CA VAL A 52 -2.76 1.17 16.44
C VAL A 52 -2.34 2.05 17.62
N ASN A 53 -1.22 1.72 18.27
CA ASN A 53 -0.68 2.43 19.43
C ASN A 53 0.34 3.53 19.06
N GLY A 54 0.50 3.85 17.77
CA GLY A 54 1.44 4.86 17.30
C GLY A 54 2.89 4.42 17.15
N LYS A 55 3.26 3.16 17.45
CA LYS A 55 4.64 2.66 17.33
C LYS A 55 4.70 1.25 16.74
N PHE A 56 5.56 1.06 15.74
CA PHE A 56 5.78 -0.27 15.18
C PHE A 56 6.57 -1.13 16.19
N ASN A 57 6.00 -2.26 16.59
CA ASN A 57 6.69 -3.27 17.39
C ASN A 57 7.71 -4.07 16.56
N ALA A 58 8.48 -4.96 17.18
CA ALA A 58 9.58 -5.66 16.51
C ALA A 58 9.15 -6.42 15.24
N TRP A 59 8.12 -7.27 15.33
CA TRP A 59 7.67 -8.06 14.17
C TRP A 59 7.03 -7.19 13.09
N GLN A 60 6.34 -6.11 13.48
CA GLN A 60 5.75 -5.14 12.57
C GLN A 60 6.84 -4.46 11.75
N ARG A 61 7.95 -4.04 12.38
CA ARG A 61 9.10 -3.42 11.68
C ARG A 61 9.74 -4.37 10.68
N GLU A 62 9.98 -5.63 11.06
CA GLU A 62 10.60 -6.63 10.19
C GLU A 62 9.83 -6.82 8.87
N LEU A 63 8.51 -7.04 8.96
CA LEU A 63 7.67 -7.24 7.77
C LEU A 63 7.43 -5.92 7.00
N TYR A 64 7.16 -4.83 7.73
CA TYR A 64 6.82 -3.56 7.10
C TYR A 64 8.00 -2.92 6.38
N ASP A 65 9.20 -2.89 6.99
CA ASP A 65 10.37 -2.28 6.36
C ASP A 65 10.79 -3.07 5.11
N PHE A 66 10.70 -4.40 5.14
CA PHE A 66 10.90 -5.23 3.94
C PHE A 66 9.85 -4.91 2.86
N TYR A 67 8.58 -4.91 3.22
CA TYR A 67 7.49 -4.64 2.29
C TYR A 67 7.58 -3.23 1.70
N LEU A 68 7.85 -2.21 2.51
CA LEU A 68 8.04 -0.83 2.07
C LEU A 68 9.23 -0.72 1.10
N GLY A 69 10.35 -1.39 1.38
CA GLY A 69 11.48 -1.44 0.45
C GLY A 69 11.09 -2.02 -0.92
N CYS A 70 10.29 -3.09 -0.93
CA CYS A 70 9.76 -3.68 -2.16
C CYS A 70 8.75 -2.75 -2.86
N TYR A 71 7.91 -2.05 -2.10
CA TYR A 71 6.97 -1.06 -2.60
C TYR A 71 7.70 0.09 -3.31
N GLU A 72 8.70 0.68 -2.66
CA GLU A 72 9.56 1.73 -3.22
C GLU A 72 10.35 1.25 -4.44
N ALA A 73 10.76 -0.03 -4.48
CA ALA A 73 11.39 -0.61 -5.65
C ALA A 73 10.47 -0.60 -6.88
N ILE A 74 9.16 -0.81 -6.71
CA ILE A 74 8.18 -0.72 -7.79
C ILE A 74 8.02 0.73 -8.22
N LEU A 75 7.79 1.65 -7.27
CA LEU A 75 7.61 3.07 -7.57
C LEU A 75 8.81 3.64 -8.33
N LYS A 76 10.03 3.30 -7.92
CA LYS A 76 11.28 3.78 -8.53
C LYS A 76 11.45 3.34 -9.99
N THR A 77 10.87 2.22 -10.40
CA THR A 77 11.05 1.70 -11.77
C THR A 77 9.99 2.20 -12.74
N ILE A 78 8.89 2.76 -12.23
CA ILE A 78 7.82 3.36 -13.04
C ILE A 78 8.35 4.59 -13.78
N ARG A 79 8.20 4.57 -15.10
CA ARG A 79 8.52 5.72 -15.98
C ARG A 79 7.79 5.61 -17.30
N VAL A 80 7.64 6.75 -17.96
CA VAL A 80 7.03 6.85 -19.29
C VAL A 80 7.71 5.93 -20.31
N GLY A 81 6.91 5.31 -21.18
CA GLY A 81 7.38 4.47 -22.27
C GLY A 81 7.72 3.02 -21.91
N VAL A 82 7.62 2.63 -20.63
CA VAL A 82 7.98 1.28 -20.17
C VAL A 82 6.72 0.46 -19.90
N SER A 83 6.75 -0.84 -20.20
CA SER A 83 5.65 -1.76 -19.92
C SER A 83 5.64 -2.21 -18.46
N ALA A 84 4.48 -2.65 -17.97
CA ALA A 84 4.34 -3.23 -16.63
C ALA A 84 5.29 -4.42 -16.41
N ALA A 85 5.46 -5.29 -17.41
CA ALA A 85 6.39 -6.43 -17.33
C ALA A 85 7.83 -5.97 -17.10
N ALA A 86 8.32 -4.99 -17.87
CA ALA A 86 9.68 -4.46 -17.70
C ALA A 86 9.87 -3.75 -16.35
N ILE A 87 8.86 -3.01 -15.88
CA ILE A 87 8.85 -2.38 -14.54
C ILE A 87 9.00 -3.44 -13.45
N LYS A 88 8.24 -4.55 -13.53
CA LYS A 88 8.36 -5.66 -12.59
C LYS A 88 9.72 -6.35 -12.68
N GLN A 89 10.27 -6.57 -13.88
CA GLN A 89 11.59 -7.17 -14.07
C GLN A 89 12.69 -6.34 -13.38
N GLU A 90 12.62 -5.01 -13.49
CA GLU A 90 13.56 -4.13 -12.82
C GLU A 90 13.35 -4.09 -11.30
N ALA A 91 12.09 -4.04 -10.85
CA ALA A 91 11.76 -4.01 -9.43
C ALA A 91 12.23 -5.29 -8.73
N VAL A 92 12.05 -6.47 -9.35
CA VAL A 92 12.48 -7.77 -8.82
C VAL A 92 13.99 -7.81 -8.53
N LYS A 93 14.82 -7.17 -9.36
CA LYS A 93 16.27 -7.11 -9.11
C LYS A 93 16.59 -6.41 -7.78
N ILE A 94 15.87 -5.32 -7.49
CA ILE A 94 16.01 -4.58 -6.23
C ILE A 94 15.41 -5.40 -5.07
N MET A 95 14.26 -6.05 -5.28
CA MET A 95 13.62 -6.90 -4.29
C MET A 95 14.50 -8.10 -3.88
N ASP A 96 15.26 -8.66 -4.81
CA ASP A 96 16.20 -9.76 -4.52
C ASP A 96 17.32 -9.33 -3.58
N ASP A 97 17.88 -8.13 -3.79
CA ASP A 97 18.86 -7.55 -2.86
C ASP A 97 18.27 -7.27 -1.48
N LEU A 98 17.02 -6.82 -1.41
CA LEU A 98 16.31 -6.59 -0.15
C LEU A 98 16.05 -7.92 0.58
N LEU A 99 15.58 -8.93 -0.14
CA LEU A 99 15.27 -10.25 0.39
C LEU A 99 16.53 -10.95 0.94
N ALA A 100 17.67 -10.81 0.26
CA ALA A 100 18.95 -11.37 0.71
C ALA A 100 19.46 -10.73 2.02
N LYS A 101 19.13 -9.46 2.28
CA LYS A 101 19.56 -8.70 3.47
C LYS A 101 18.55 -8.75 4.61
N ALA A 102 17.28 -9.05 4.31
CA ALA A 102 16.20 -9.05 5.27
C ALA A 102 16.41 -10.12 6.35
N LYS A 103 16.07 -9.75 7.59
CA LYS A 103 16.10 -10.63 8.75
C LYS A 103 14.70 -10.71 9.33
N PHE A 104 14.23 -11.94 9.52
CA PHE A 104 12.91 -12.20 10.08
C PHE A 104 13.06 -13.06 11.32
N SER A 105 12.34 -12.71 12.38
CA SER A 105 12.30 -13.46 13.63
C SER A 105 11.55 -14.79 13.50
N LYS A 106 10.68 -14.93 12.49
CA LYS A 106 9.84 -16.11 12.26
C LYS A 106 10.08 -16.72 10.87
N PRO A 107 10.19 -18.05 10.73
CA PRO A 107 10.39 -18.70 9.43
C PRO A 107 9.29 -18.41 8.39
N HIS A 108 8.03 -18.37 8.82
CA HIS A 108 6.90 -18.07 7.92
C HIS A 108 6.88 -16.61 7.45
N HIS A 109 7.45 -15.66 8.19
CA HIS A 109 7.65 -14.29 7.71
C HIS A 109 8.66 -14.25 6.56
N GLN A 110 9.75 -15.00 6.67
CA GLN A 110 10.72 -15.14 5.58
C GLN A 110 10.09 -15.83 4.36
N THR A 111 9.24 -16.83 4.56
CA THR A 111 8.48 -17.47 3.48
C THR A 111 7.52 -16.49 2.81
N ALA A 112 6.79 -15.68 3.58
CA ALA A 112 5.91 -14.64 3.05
C ALA A 112 6.69 -13.61 2.20
N ALA A 113 7.87 -13.18 2.67
CA ALA A 113 8.75 -12.29 1.92
C ALA A 113 9.21 -12.91 0.60
N ARG A 114 9.67 -14.17 0.60
CA ARG A 114 10.01 -14.91 -0.62
C ARG A 114 8.84 -15.01 -1.60
N ASN A 115 7.66 -15.37 -1.10
CA ASN A 115 6.45 -15.51 -1.92
C ASN A 115 6.04 -14.19 -2.56
N PHE A 116 6.19 -13.08 -1.83
CA PHE A 116 5.95 -11.74 -2.37
C PHE A 116 6.84 -11.45 -3.57
N VAL A 117 8.16 -11.64 -3.43
CA VAL A 117 9.11 -11.41 -4.53
C VAL A 117 8.87 -12.36 -5.70
N GLU A 118 8.59 -13.64 -5.42
CA GLU A 118 8.29 -14.63 -6.45
C GLU A 118 7.01 -14.28 -7.24
N SER A 119 5.98 -13.73 -6.59
CA SER A 119 4.78 -13.29 -7.29
C SER A 119 5.07 -12.18 -8.31
N TYR A 120 5.99 -11.26 -7.97
CA TYR A 120 6.46 -10.21 -8.86
C TYR A 120 7.32 -10.76 -10.00
N ARG A 121 8.20 -11.73 -9.70
CA ARG A 121 9.01 -12.44 -10.70
C ARG A 121 8.15 -13.22 -11.69
N SER A 122 7.15 -13.94 -11.22
CA SER A 122 6.19 -14.64 -12.05
C SER A 122 5.41 -13.66 -12.94
N GLY A 123 4.94 -12.53 -12.37
CA GLY A 123 4.29 -11.47 -13.13
C GLY A 123 5.18 -10.81 -14.18
N ALA A 124 6.46 -10.62 -13.87
CA ALA A 124 7.48 -10.07 -14.78
C ALA A 124 7.71 -10.90 -16.05
N ASN A 125 7.36 -12.20 -16.02
CA ASN A 125 7.44 -13.11 -17.16
C ASN A 125 6.13 -13.16 -17.98
N ASN A 126 5.09 -12.44 -17.56
CA ASN A 126 3.82 -12.35 -18.27
C ASN A 126 3.74 -11.00 -19.04
N PRO A 127 3.70 -11.00 -20.38
CA PRO A 127 3.61 -9.77 -21.17
C PRO A 127 2.29 -8.99 -20.94
N ASP A 128 1.23 -9.67 -20.49
CA ASP A 128 -0.08 -9.09 -20.21
C ASP A 128 -0.27 -8.72 -18.73
N THR A 129 0.83 -8.67 -17.97
CA THR A 129 0.78 -8.27 -16.56
C THR A 129 0.45 -6.77 -16.42
N TYR A 130 -0.06 -6.41 -15.25
CA TYR A 130 -0.38 -5.04 -14.85
C TYR A 130 0.20 -4.72 -13.48
N LEU A 131 0.31 -3.43 -13.15
CA LEU A 131 0.89 -2.98 -11.87
C LEU A 131 -0.16 -2.76 -10.78
N GLY A 132 -1.31 -2.20 -11.17
CA GLY A 132 -2.52 -1.97 -10.38
C GLY A 132 -3.68 -1.69 -11.34
N HIS A 133 -4.69 -0.93 -10.94
CA HIS A 133 -5.82 -0.58 -11.80
C HIS A 133 -5.80 0.90 -12.21
N TRP A 134 -6.49 1.23 -13.30
CA TRP A 134 -6.74 2.63 -13.67
C TRP A 134 -7.64 3.28 -12.63
N VAL A 135 -7.45 4.57 -12.37
CA VAL A 135 -8.34 5.37 -11.52
C VAL A 135 -8.64 6.70 -12.20
N GLY A 136 -9.92 7.08 -12.19
CA GLY A 136 -10.41 8.26 -12.89
C GLY A 136 -11.83 8.57 -12.46
N MET A 137 -12.81 8.44 -13.36
CA MET A 137 -14.24 8.65 -13.01
C MET A 137 -14.90 7.41 -12.36
N ALA A 138 -14.13 6.34 -12.21
CA ALA A 138 -14.44 5.20 -11.36
C ALA A 138 -13.16 4.81 -10.60
N THR A 139 -13.32 4.19 -9.43
CA THR A 139 -12.19 3.67 -8.64
C THR A 139 -11.38 2.67 -9.47
N HIS A 140 -12.07 1.68 -10.07
CA HIS A 140 -11.54 0.83 -11.11
C HIS A 140 -11.99 1.36 -12.47
N ASP A 141 -11.22 2.26 -13.06
CA ASP A 141 -11.57 2.90 -14.32
C ASP A 141 -11.32 1.97 -15.53
N VAL A 142 -11.91 2.34 -16.66
CA VAL A 142 -11.81 1.59 -17.91
C VAL A 142 -10.44 1.75 -18.56
N GLY A 143 -10.02 0.75 -19.33
CA GLY A 143 -8.81 0.84 -20.16
C GLY A 143 -8.10 -0.49 -20.33
N THR A 144 -7.18 -0.52 -21.30
CA THR A 144 -6.34 -1.70 -21.55
C THR A 144 -5.06 -1.62 -20.72
N TYR A 145 -4.73 -2.69 -20.01
CA TYR A 145 -3.54 -2.75 -19.14
C TYR A 145 -2.24 -3.12 -19.85
N THR A 146 -2.30 -3.46 -21.13
CA THR A 146 -1.15 -3.92 -21.91
C THR A 146 -0.47 -2.77 -22.66
N GLY A 147 0.84 -2.92 -22.86
CA GLY A 147 1.67 -1.94 -23.56
C GLY A 147 2.42 -0.98 -22.64
N PRO A 148 3.12 0.01 -23.22
CA PRO A 148 3.92 0.96 -22.46
C PRO A 148 3.04 2.03 -21.79
N LEU A 149 3.48 2.48 -20.61
CA LEU A 149 2.90 3.63 -19.93
C LEU A 149 3.05 4.91 -20.77
N LYS A 150 1.99 5.72 -20.85
CA LYS A 150 1.93 6.94 -21.66
C LYS A 150 1.55 8.14 -20.78
N PRO A 151 2.00 9.36 -21.12
CA PRO A 151 1.58 10.57 -20.41
C PRO A 151 0.05 10.68 -20.32
N GLY A 152 -0.45 11.08 -19.16
CA GLY A 152 -1.88 11.20 -18.84
C GLY A 152 -2.53 9.94 -18.29
N MET A 153 -1.86 8.79 -18.30
CA MET A 153 -2.36 7.59 -17.61
C MET A 153 -2.31 7.79 -16.09
N VAL A 154 -3.39 7.41 -15.40
CA VAL A 154 -3.53 7.49 -13.93
C VAL A 154 -3.92 6.11 -13.39
N PHE A 155 -3.15 5.58 -12.44
CA PHE A 155 -3.34 4.23 -11.92
C PHE A 155 -2.83 4.08 -10.48
N THR A 156 -3.24 3.01 -9.83
CA THR A 156 -2.79 2.65 -8.48
C THR A 156 -1.55 1.75 -8.50
N ILE A 157 -0.76 1.80 -7.43
CA ILE A 157 0.23 0.78 -7.08
C ILE A 157 -0.12 0.24 -5.71
N GLU A 158 -0.66 -0.97 -5.63
CA GLU A 158 -1.28 -1.51 -4.40
C GLU A 158 -0.93 -2.97 -4.05
N PRO A 159 0.34 -3.44 -4.18
CA PRO A 159 0.65 -4.82 -3.82
C PRO A 159 0.38 -5.12 -2.35
N ALA A 160 0.12 -6.39 -2.04
CA ALA A 160 -0.07 -6.81 -0.65
C ALA A 160 0.87 -7.94 -0.25
N LEU A 161 1.56 -7.77 0.88
CA LEU A 161 2.27 -8.86 1.55
C LEU A 161 1.31 -9.59 2.48
N ARG A 162 1.32 -10.93 2.39
CA ARG A 162 0.43 -11.82 3.16
C ARG A 162 1.24 -12.84 3.95
N VAL A 163 0.90 -12.99 5.23
CA VAL A 163 1.38 -14.08 6.09
C VAL A 163 0.19 -14.93 6.52
N PRO A 164 -0.13 -16.01 5.78
CA PRO A 164 -1.33 -16.82 6.02
C PRO A 164 -1.43 -17.39 7.44
N GLU A 165 -0.30 -17.82 8.01
CA GLU A 165 -0.20 -18.48 9.31
C GLU A 165 -0.70 -17.57 10.45
N GLU A 166 -0.57 -16.26 10.27
CA GLU A 166 -0.94 -15.25 11.28
C GLU A 166 -2.08 -14.34 10.80
N LYS A 167 -2.61 -14.58 9.60
CA LYS A 167 -3.57 -13.70 8.92
C LYS A 167 -3.12 -12.24 8.87
N ILE A 168 -1.81 -12.01 8.67
CA ILE A 168 -1.26 -10.67 8.49
C ILE A 168 -1.41 -10.27 7.02
N TYR A 169 -1.89 -9.05 6.80
CA TYR A 169 -2.04 -8.43 5.50
C TYR A 169 -1.50 -7.00 5.58
N ILE A 170 -0.51 -6.68 4.74
CA ILE A 170 0.12 -5.36 4.66
C ILE A 170 -0.05 -4.87 3.24
N ARG A 171 -0.73 -3.73 3.05
CA ARG A 171 -0.91 -3.06 1.76
C ARG A 171 -0.65 -1.57 1.93
N LEU A 172 0.12 -1.01 1.01
CA LEU A 172 0.25 0.41 0.74
C LEU A 172 -0.28 0.63 -0.66
N GLU A 173 -0.87 1.80 -0.88
CA GLU A 173 -1.38 2.17 -2.18
C GLU A 173 -1.28 3.66 -2.43
N ASP A 174 -0.84 3.99 -3.64
CA ASP A 174 -0.66 5.35 -4.10
C ASP A 174 -1.21 5.52 -5.51
N VAL A 175 -1.72 6.71 -5.78
CA VAL A 175 -2.18 7.13 -7.12
C VAL A 175 -1.01 7.75 -7.87
N ILE A 176 -0.73 7.18 -9.04
CA ILE A 176 0.36 7.57 -9.92
C ILE A 176 -0.20 8.22 -11.17
N VAL A 177 0.35 9.36 -11.58
CA VAL A 177 0.12 9.95 -12.90
C VAL A 177 1.39 9.94 -13.72
N ILE A 178 1.32 9.42 -14.95
CA ILE A 178 2.45 9.48 -15.89
C ILE A 178 2.47 10.85 -16.53
N THR A 179 3.60 11.54 -16.38
CA THR A 179 3.82 12.86 -16.99
C THR A 179 4.60 12.71 -18.29
N ALA A 180 4.81 13.82 -19.01
CA ALA A 180 5.61 13.82 -20.22
C ALA A 180 7.06 13.36 -20.00
N THR A 181 7.58 13.54 -18.77
CA THR A 181 8.99 13.31 -18.44
C THR A 181 9.21 12.28 -17.33
N GLY A 182 8.15 11.69 -16.77
CA GLY A 182 8.27 10.79 -15.62
C GLY A 182 6.93 10.31 -15.05
N ALA A 183 6.87 10.20 -13.74
CA ALA A 183 5.68 9.79 -12.99
C ALA A 183 5.62 10.57 -11.67
N ASP A 184 4.44 11.12 -11.36
CA ASP A 184 4.19 11.81 -10.10
C ASP A 184 3.32 10.93 -9.20
N ILE A 185 3.64 10.90 -7.91
CA ILE A 185 2.88 10.21 -6.87
C ILE A 185 1.96 11.25 -6.22
N LEU A 186 0.67 11.22 -6.55
CA LEU A 186 -0.28 12.26 -6.11
C LEU A 186 -0.53 12.21 -4.59
N SER A 187 -0.35 11.04 -3.98
CA SER A 187 -0.63 10.75 -2.57
C SER A 187 0.62 10.72 -1.66
N ASP A 188 1.79 11.17 -2.14
CA ASP A 188 3.06 11.13 -1.38
C ASP A 188 3.06 12.03 -0.11
N PHE A 189 2.12 12.96 -0.04
CA PHE A 189 1.89 13.77 1.16
C PHE A 189 1.41 12.91 2.34
N VAL A 190 0.77 11.77 2.11
CA VAL A 190 0.35 10.82 3.15
C VAL A 190 1.52 9.90 3.49
N PRO A 191 2.00 9.88 4.74
CA PRO A 191 3.23 9.19 5.10
C PRO A 191 3.12 7.67 4.92
N ARG A 192 4.18 7.05 4.42
CA ARG A 192 4.34 5.58 4.30
C ARG A 192 5.62 5.05 4.93
N ASP A 193 6.61 5.89 5.24
CA ASP A 193 7.74 5.46 6.06
C ASP A 193 7.37 5.51 7.55
N ARG A 194 7.94 4.57 8.32
CA ARG A 194 7.62 4.45 9.75
C ARG A 194 7.94 5.73 10.53
N ALA A 195 9.01 6.45 10.19
CA ALA A 195 9.42 7.62 10.94
C ALA A 195 8.39 8.75 10.81
N ARG A 196 7.88 9.01 9.59
CA ARG A 196 6.80 9.98 9.37
C ARG A 196 5.48 9.50 9.97
N ILE A 197 5.17 8.19 9.91
CA ILE A 197 3.97 7.61 10.55
C ILE A 197 4.02 7.80 12.08
N GLU A 198 5.09 7.36 12.75
CA GLU A 198 5.22 7.48 14.20
C GLU A 198 5.25 8.96 14.64
N LYS A 199 5.84 9.84 13.81
CA LYS A 199 5.82 11.29 14.05
C LYS A 199 4.39 11.86 14.01
N ILE A 200 3.63 11.63 12.93
CA ILE A 200 2.27 12.18 12.81
C ILE A 200 1.33 11.59 13.87
N MET A 201 1.49 10.31 14.22
CA MET A 201 0.69 9.67 15.26
C MET A 201 0.99 10.17 16.68
N ALA A 202 2.12 10.84 16.88
CA ALA A 202 2.46 11.49 18.15
C ALA A 202 1.93 12.93 18.25
N GLU A 203 1.43 13.49 17.14
CA GLU A 203 0.79 14.81 17.14
C GLU A 203 -0.61 14.71 17.75
N LYS A 204 -1.10 15.85 18.26
CA LYS A 204 -2.43 15.93 18.86
C LYS A 204 -3.50 15.61 17.82
N GLY A 205 -4.33 14.61 18.09
CA GLY A 205 -5.37 14.17 17.16
C GLY A 205 -6.47 15.20 16.96
N ILE A 206 -7.22 15.09 15.85
CA ILE A 206 -8.36 15.98 15.58
C ILE A 206 -9.41 15.92 16.69
N LEU A 207 -9.69 14.74 17.24
CA LEU A 207 -10.66 14.54 18.33
C LEU A 207 -10.15 15.02 19.69
N GLU A 208 -8.82 15.12 19.88
CA GLU A 208 -8.24 15.72 21.08
C GLU A 208 -8.24 17.24 20.99
N THR A 209 -8.14 17.77 19.76
CA THR A 209 -8.16 19.21 19.46
C THR A 209 -9.57 19.75 19.45
N TYR A 210 -10.50 18.98 18.88
CA TYR A 210 -11.93 19.26 18.77
C TYR A 210 -12.70 18.07 19.37
N PRO A 211 -12.82 18.03 20.72
CA PRO A 211 -13.60 17.00 21.38
C PRO A 211 -15.03 16.96 20.84
N ALA A 212 -15.59 15.76 20.71
CA ALA A 212 -17.00 15.62 20.39
C ALA A 212 -17.85 16.38 21.42
N ALA A 213 -18.97 16.98 21.01
CA ALA A 213 -19.82 17.75 21.91
C ALA A 213 -20.29 16.93 23.14
N GLU A 214 -20.38 15.60 23.01
CA GLU A 214 -20.76 14.67 24.08
C GLU A 214 -19.66 14.37 25.10
N SER A 215 -18.39 14.72 24.81
CA SER A 215 -17.27 14.54 25.75
C SER A 215 -16.95 15.79 26.59
N ILE A 216 -17.73 16.87 26.43
CA ILE A 216 -17.70 18.03 27.31
C ILE A 216 -18.65 17.75 28.49
N LYS A 217 -18.11 17.22 29.58
CA LYS A 217 -18.79 17.14 30.88
C LYS A 217 -18.19 18.14 31.85
#